data_AF-A0A2V7I964-F1
#
_entry.id   AF-A0A2V7I964-F1
#
_cell.length_a   1.000
_cell.length_b   1.000
_cell.length_c   1.000
_cell.angle_alpha   90.00
_cell.angle_beta   90.00
_cell.angle_gamma   90.00
#
_symmetry.space_group_name_H-M   'P 1'
#
loop_
_entity.id
_entity.type
_entity.pdbx_description
1 polymer ?
#
loop_
_entity_poly.entity_id
_entity_poly.type
_entity_poly.pdbx_seq_one_letter_code
_entity_poly.pdbx_strand_id
1 'polypeptide(L)'
;MSSGGATVMTWARIRAWPSLTEIMAALYWSCADKRARHDVLARTYAPRADTRSARHTRSPPVTLPLPLRNRLAELILESLHDPEARRGLEAVAAVCSDPRALTRVADLPERAPRDLFEERDGGLQVKSGWREHAAEFRERSRRAWRAIADRPLDAPEAPLGATLAAAARLFDAGLYYEVHELLEPCWMRAEGGDREALQGLIQIAVGFQHLANGNAAGARGLLADGCAKTRGRQLHGLDLDPFARAARACLDQVVSRGAAAIPDFDWTAVPRFPNTHTFKE
;
A
#
# COMPACT_ATOMS: atom_id res chain seq x y z
N MET A 1 1.65 7.63 47.65
CA MET A 1 0.81 6.83 46.75
C MET A 1 0.12 7.80 45.81
N SER A 2 0.61 7.93 44.58
CA SER A 2 -0.04 8.74 43.55
C SER A 2 0.04 7.95 42.24
N SER A 3 -1.10 7.42 41.83
CA SER A 3 -1.30 6.63 40.62
C SER A 3 -1.37 7.58 39.42
N GLY A 4 -0.27 7.67 38.66
CA GLY A 4 -0.25 8.33 37.35
C GLY A 4 -0.97 7.44 36.33
N GLY A 5 -2.22 7.80 36.01
CA GLY A 5 -2.98 7.16 34.93
C GLY A 5 -2.31 7.46 33.59
N ALA A 6 -1.72 6.45 32.96
CA ALA A 6 -1.33 6.51 31.57
C ALA A 6 -2.61 6.48 30.73
N THR A 7 -2.98 7.63 30.17
CA THR A 7 -4.10 7.75 29.24
C THR A 7 -3.79 6.94 27.97
N VAL A 8 -4.50 5.83 27.80
CA VAL A 8 -4.53 5.04 26.55
C VAL A 8 -5.01 5.96 25.42
N MET A 9 -4.13 6.29 24.47
CA MET A 9 -4.48 7.05 23.28
C MET A 9 -5.06 6.09 22.23
N THR A 10 -6.38 6.03 22.13
CA THR A 10 -7.08 5.33 21.03
C THR A 10 -6.91 6.07 19.70
N TRP A 11 -6.77 5.32 18.60
CA TRP A 11 -6.68 5.80 17.19
C TRP A 11 -7.66 6.91 16.80
N ALA A 12 -8.79 7.06 17.51
CA ALA A 12 -9.75 8.15 17.35
C ALA A 12 -9.16 9.58 17.48
N ARG A 13 -8.04 9.76 18.18
CA ARG A 13 -7.38 11.08 18.35
C ARG A 13 -6.37 11.45 17.25
N ILE A 14 -6.12 10.57 16.29
CA ILE A 14 -5.28 10.83 15.09
C ILE A 14 -6.04 11.72 14.06
N ARG A 15 -7.34 11.96 14.25
CA ARG A 15 -8.20 12.77 13.36
C ARG A 15 -8.03 14.29 13.45
N ALA A 16 -7.06 14.81 14.20
CA ALA A 16 -6.76 16.24 14.27
C ALA A 16 -5.42 16.61 13.60
N TRP A 17 -5.07 15.88 12.54
CA TRP A 17 -3.83 16.05 11.76
C TRP A 17 -4.13 16.31 10.29
N PRO A 18 -3.26 17.06 9.61
CA PRO A 18 -3.65 17.79 8.43
C PRO A 18 -4.05 16.86 7.28
N SER A 19 -5.02 17.31 6.48
CA SER A 19 -5.61 16.51 5.40
C SER A 19 -4.54 15.94 4.45
N LEU A 20 -4.84 14.81 3.79
CA LEU A 20 -4.05 14.21 2.69
C LEU A 20 -3.46 15.24 1.72
N THR A 21 -4.09 16.40 1.53
CA THR A 21 -3.62 17.53 0.73
C THR A 21 -2.32 18.15 1.24
N GLU A 22 -2.13 18.31 2.53
CA GLU A 22 -0.91 18.89 3.14
C GLU A 22 0.25 17.88 3.19
N ILE A 23 -0.05 16.59 3.33
CA ILE A 23 0.93 15.50 3.30
C ILE A 23 1.37 15.22 1.85
N MET A 24 0.42 15.20 0.91
CA MET A 24 0.75 15.20 -0.52
C MET A 24 1.50 16.48 -0.87
N ALA A 25 1.19 17.64 -0.29
CA ALA A 25 2.01 18.83 -0.46
C ALA A 25 3.42 18.63 0.10
N ALA A 26 3.64 18.01 1.27
CA ALA A 26 4.98 17.75 1.81
C ALA A 26 5.79 16.71 1.01
N LEU A 27 5.13 15.66 0.49
CA LEU A 27 5.72 14.68 -0.43
C LEU A 27 5.94 15.26 -1.84
N TYR A 28 5.15 16.25 -2.25
CA TYR A 28 5.26 16.97 -3.53
C TYR A 28 6.08 18.27 -3.45
N TRP A 29 6.39 18.88 -2.29
CA TRP A 29 7.00 20.22 -2.25
C TRP A 29 8.47 20.23 -2.70
N SER A 30 9.12 19.07 -2.73
CA SER A 30 10.43 18.90 -3.38
C SER A 30 10.39 19.01 -4.92
N CYS A 31 9.20 19.24 -5.50
CA CYS A 31 8.91 19.17 -6.94
C CYS A 31 8.84 20.57 -7.62
N ALA A 32 8.96 21.68 -6.87
CA ALA A 32 8.95 23.03 -7.43
C ALA A 32 10.11 23.30 -8.42
N ASP A 33 11.13 22.45 -8.44
CA ASP A 33 12.24 22.44 -9.42
C ASP A 33 11.88 21.73 -10.76
N LYS A 34 10.71 21.10 -10.89
CA LYS A 34 10.36 20.30 -12.08
C LYS A 34 10.06 21.11 -13.34
N ARG A 35 9.76 22.40 -13.25
CA ARG A 35 9.56 23.25 -14.44
C ARG A 35 10.87 23.49 -15.21
N ALA A 36 12.04 23.29 -14.60
CA ALA A 36 13.34 23.44 -15.25
C ALA A 36 13.86 22.17 -15.94
N ARG A 37 13.30 20.98 -15.64
CA ARG A 37 13.79 19.69 -16.18
C ARG A 37 12.90 19.07 -17.25
N HIS A 38 11.69 19.58 -17.44
CA HIS A 38 10.70 18.99 -18.37
C HIS A 38 10.93 19.37 -19.85
N ASP A 39 11.76 20.37 -20.14
CA ASP A 39 11.97 20.89 -21.50
C ASP A 39 13.02 20.12 -22.35
N VAL A 40 13.70 19.11 -21.79
CA VAL A 40 14.82 18.42 -22.49
C VAL A 40 14.43 17.06 -23.11
N LEU A 41 13.24 16.51 -22.85
CA LEU A 41 12.87 15.15 -23.32
C LEU A 41 11.64 15.07 -24.23
N ALA A 42 11.04 16.20 -24.63
CA ALA A 42 9.81 16.25 -25.42
C ALA A 42 10.02 16.30 -26.96
N ARG A 43 11.05 15.62 -27.48
CA ARG A 43 11.20 15.30 -28.92
C ARG A 43 11.87 13.92 -28.96
N THR A 44 11.22 12.82 -29.27
CA THR A 44 10.68 12.45 -30.59
C THR A 44 10.14 11.03 -30.39
N TYR A 45 8.84 10.74 -30.60
CA TYR A 45 8.43 9.36 -30.91
C TYR A 45 7.01 9.32 -31.48
N ALA A 46 6.89 8.95 -32.75
CA ALA A 46 5.64 8.56 -33.39
C ALA A 46 5.45 7.05 -33.27
N PRO A 47 4.23 6.52 -33.07
CA PRO A 47 4.05 5.09 -32.84
C PRO A 47 4.07 4.33 -34.16
N ARG A 48 4.83 3.22 -34.20
CA ARG A 48 4.65 2.16 -35.20
C ARG A 48 3.74 1.09 -34.60
N ALA A 49 2.73 0.70 -35.37
CA ALA A 49 1.92 -0.48 -35.11
C ALA A 49 2.70 -1.72 -35.54
N ASP A 50 2.84 -2.73 -34.66
CA ASP A 50 2.60 -4.10 -35.10
C ASP A 50 2.35 -5.10 -33.94
N THR A 51 1.66 -6.15 -34.39
CA THR A 51 0.99 -7.35 -33.89
C THR A 51 1.48 -8.18 -32.68
N ARG A 52 0.47 -8.58 -31.90
CA ARG A 52 0.22 -9.85 -31.16
C ARG A 52 1.34 -10.47 -30.28
N SER A 53 1.08 -10.45 -28.97
CA SER A 53 1.26 -11.61 -28.08
C SER A 53 0.09 -11.64 -27.11
N ALA A 54 -0.65 -12.76 -27.06
CA ALA A 54 -1.64 -13.00 -26.02
C ALA A 54 -0.92 -13.09 -24.67
N ARG A 55 -0.99 -12.02 -23.87
CA ARG A 55 -0.56 -11.99 -22.47
C ARG A 55 -1.72 -11.45 -21.66
N HIS A 56 -1.97 -12.10 -20.52
CA HIS A 56 -3.10 -11.89 -19.62
C HIS A 56 -3.53 -10.42 -19.55
N THR A 57 -4.59 -10.07 -20.27
CA THR A 57 -5.24 -8.78 -20.13
C THR A 57 -5.97 -8.79 -18.79
N ARG A 58 -5.27 -8.44 -17.71
CA ARG A 58 -5.95 -7.96 -16.50
C ARG A 58 -6.77 -6.76 -16.97
N SER A 59 -8.08 -6.76 -16.67
CA SER A 59 -8.91 -5.56 -16.80
C SER A 59 -8.17 -4.37 -16.19
N PRO A 60 -8.31 -3.16 -16.76
CA PRO A 60 -7.62 -1.99 -16.23
C PRO A 60 -7.90 -1.91 -14.72
N PRO A 61 -6.88 -1.66 -13.90
CA PRO A 61 -7.03 -1.75 -12.47
C PRO A 61 -8.04 -0.72 -11.98
N VAL A 62 -9.11 -1.20 -11.35
CA VAL A 62 -10.14 -0.35 -10.78
C VAL A 62 -9.64 0.16 -9.44
N THR A 63 -9.26 1.43 -9.37
CA THR A 63 -8.85 2.05 -8.10
C THR A 63 -10.04 2.07 -7.14
N LEU A 64 -9.85 1.61 -5.90
CA LEU A 64 -10.87 1.72 -4.87
C LEU A 64 -11.14 3.20 -4.56
N PRO A 65 -12.41 3.64 -4.50
CA PRO A 65 -12.76 5.00 -4.13
C PRO A 65 -12.38 5.22 -2.66
N LEU A 66 -12.14 6.50 -2.31
CA LEU A 66 -11.64 6.90 -0.99
C LEU A 66 -12.36 6.23 0.19
N PRO A 67 -13.70 6.17 0.25
CA PRO A 67 -14.38 5.54 1.38
C PRO A 67 -14.06 4.04 1.52
N LEU A 68 -14.03 3.29 0.42
CA LEU A 68 -13.74 1.86 0.43
C LEU A 68 -12.30 1.58 0.80
N ARG A 69 -11.39 2.30 0.14
CA ARG A 69 -9.95 2.15 0.36
C ARG A 69 -9.61 2.42 1.82
N ASN A 70 -10.06 3.56 2.35
CA ASN A 70 -9.69 3.98 3.70
C ASN A 70 -10.27 3.05 4.76
N ARG A 71 -11.54 2.63 4.63
CA ARG A 71 -12.15 1.71 5.60
C ARG A 71 -11.52 0.32 5.58
N LEU A 72 -11.12 -0.17 4.41
CA LEU A 72 -10.40 -1.44 4.32
C LEU A 72 -8.97 -1.31 4.87
N ALA A 73 -8.24 -0.24 4.52
CA ALA A 73 -6.90 0.01 5.05
C ALA A 73 -6.90 0.15 6.58
N GLU A 74 -7.86 0.88 7.16
CA GLU A 74 -8.07 1.00 8.60
C GLU A 74 -8.20 -0.37 9.26
N LEU A 75 -9.12 -1.22 8.76
CA LEU A 75 -9.28 -2.59 9.26
C LEU A 75 -7.99 -3.42 9.15
N ILE A 76 -7.27 -3.33 8.02
CA ILE A 76 -6.03 -4.07 7.80
C ILE A 76 -4.96 -3.64 8.81
N LEU A 77 -4.77 -2.35 9.02
CA LEU A 77 -3.73 -1.85 9.92
C LEU A 77 -4.08 -2.09 11.39
N GLU A 78 -5.36 -1.91 11.78
CA GLU A 78 -5.84 -2.25 13.12
C GLU A 78 -5.64 -3.75 13.41
N SER A 79 -5.88 -4.61 12.43
CA SER A 79 -5.71 -6.06 12.59
C SER A 79 -4.27 -6.50 12.87
N LEU A 80 -3.26 -5.64 12.68
CA LEU A 80 -1.88 -5.96 13.05
C LEU A 80 -1.73 -6.09 14.58
N HIS A 81 -2.52 -5.36 15.38
CA HIS A 81 -2.36 -5.29 16.84
C HIS A 81 -3.66 -5.51 17.63
N ASP A 82 -4.84 -5.35 17.02
CA ASP A 82 -6.14 -5.56 17.66
C ASP A 82 -6.74 -6.94 17.29
N PRO A 83 -6.95 -7.85 18.27
CA PRO A 83 -7.54 -9.17 18.03
C PRO A 83 -8.95 -9.13 17.42
N GLU A 84 -9.76 -8.13 17.76
CA GLU A 84 -11.10 -7.99 17.23
C GLU A 84 -11.09 -7.49 15.79
N ALA A 85 -10.24 -6.52 15.48
CA ALA A 85 -10.00 -6.11 14.09
C ALA A 85 -9.46 -7.29 13.25
N ARG A 86 -8.60 -8.15 13.84
CA ARG A 86 -8.12 -9.38 13.19
C ARG A 86 -9.26 -10.35 12.85
N ARG A 87 -10.18 -10.61 13.78
CA ARG A 87 -11.40 -11.38 13.48
C ARG A 87 -12.26 -10.70 12.41
N GLY A 88 -12.35 -9.37 12.46
CA GLY A 88 -13.07 -8.58 11.46
C GLY A 88 -12.51 -8.77 10.05
N LEU A 89 -11.19 -8.69 9.88
CA LEU A 89 -10.52 -8.92 8.60
C LEU A 89 -10.68 -10.37 8.12
N GLU A 90 -10.58 -11.35 9.02
CA GLU A 90 -10.83 -12.76 8.71
C GLU A 90 -12.24 -12.97 8.14
N ALA A 91 -13.26 -12.45 8.84
CA ALA A 91 -14.65 -12.55 8.42
C ALA A 91 -14.90 -11.85 7.08
N VAL A 92 -14.32 -10.65 6.88
CA VAL A 92 -14.39 -9.94 5.60
C VAL A 92 -13.74 -10.75 4.48
N ALA A 93 -12.55 -11.33 4.71
CA ALA A 93 -11.86 -12.14 3.72
C ALA A 93 -12.61 -13.45 3.40
N ALA A 94 -13.28 -14.05 4.40
CA ALA A 94 -14.14 -15.21 4.22
C ALA A 94 -15.35 -14.87 3.34
N VAL A 95 -16.08 -13.80 3.63
CA VAL A 95 -17.20 -13.29 2.81
C VAL A 95 -16.73 -12.92 1.40
N CYS A 96 -15.55 -12.34 1.27
CA CYS A 96 -14.94 -12.01 -0.02
C CYS A 96 -14.51 -13.24 -0.84
N SER A 97 -14.41 -14.42 -0.20
CA SER A 97 -14.10 -15.69 -0.85
C SER A 97 -15.36 -16.48 -1.17
N ASP A 98 -16.31 -16.50 -0.24
CA ASP A 98 -17.64 -17.07 -0.39
C ASP A 98 -18.67 -16.12 0.23
N PRO A 99 -19.54 -15.48 -0.56
CA PRO A 99 -20.60 -14.61 -0.06
C PRO A 99 -21.51 -15.27 0.98
N ARG A 100 -21.62 -16.60 1.00
CA ARG A 100 -22.45 -17.35 1.96
C ARG A 100 -21.74 -17.71 3.26
N ALA A 101 -20.45 -17.38 3.41
CA ALA A 101 -19.70 -17.62 4.64
C ALA A 101 -20.37 -16.96 5.86
N LEU A 102 -21.03 -15.82 5.63
CA LEU A 102 -21.95 -15.18 6.58
C LEU A 102 -23.19 -14.73 5.82
N THR A 103 -24.34 -14.78 6.48
CA THR A 103 -25.63 -14.44 5.85
C THR A 103 -26.22 -13.12 6.35
N ARG A 104 -25.84 -12.65 7.54
CA ARG A 104 -26.35 -11.40 8.11
C ARG A 104 -25.23 -10.43 8.47
N VAL A 105 -25.46 -9.14 8.23
CA VAL A 105 -24.48 -8.09 8.54
C VAL A 105 -24.22 -8.02 10.05
N ALA A 106 -25.23 -8.36 10.86
CA ALA A 106 -25.12 -8.43 12.31
C ALA A 106 -24.14 -9.50 12.82
N ASP A 107 -23.85 -10.53 12.01
CA ASP A 107 -22.95 -11.64 12.37
C ASP A 107 -21.47 -11.32 12.08
N LEU A 108 -21.18 -10.22 11.38
CA LEU A 108 -19.81 -9.73 11.23
C LEU A 108 -19.27 -9.26 12.60
N PRO A 109 -17.97 -9.43 12.90
CA PRO A 109 -17.35 -8.87 14.11
C PRO A 109 -17.56 -7.35 14.24
N GLU A 110 -17.50 -6.82 15.47
CA GLU A 110 -17.82 -5.39 15.75
C GLU A 110 -16.92 -4.42 14.98
N ARG A 111 -15.62 -4.75 14.90
CA ARG A 111 -14.63 -3.95 14.17
C ARG A 111 -14.67 -4.14 12.65
N ALA A 112 -15.45 -5.08 12.12
CA ALA A 112 -15.60 -5.21 10.68
C ALA A 112 -16.37 -4.00 10.10
N PRO A 113 -16.07 -3.57 8.86
CA PRO A 113 -16.75 -2.46 8.20
C PRO A 113 -18.14 -2.89 7.71
N ARG A 114 -19.04 -3.16 8.65
CA ARG A 114 -20.43 -3.60 8.41
C ARG A 114 -21.17 -2.67 7.47
N ASP A 115 -20.84 -1.38 7.51
CA ASP A 115 -21.39 -0.34 6.65
C ASP A 115 -21.07 -0.52 5.15
N LEU A 116 -20.14 -1.39 4.77
CA LEU A 116 -19.78 -1.68 3.38
C LEU A 116 -20.52 -2.90 2.78
N PHE A 117 -21.28 -3.65 3.60
CA PHE A 117 -21.96 -4.87 3.19
C PHE A 117 -23.48 -4.71 3.16
N GLU A 118 -24.13 -5.52 2.34
CA GLU A 118 -25.58 -5.72 2.32
C GLU A 118 -25.91 -7.22 2.20
N GLU A 119 -27.06 -7.60 2.72
CA GLU A 119 -27.59 -8.96 2.65
C GLU A 119 -28.26 -9.15 1.28
N ARG A 120 -27.75 -10.09 0.48
CA ARG A 120 -28.25 -10.33 -0.88
C ARG A 120 -27.95 -11.76 -1.32
N ASP A 121 -28.94 -12.41 -1.96
CA ASP A 121 -28.85 -13.78 -2.49
C ASP A 121 -28.47 -14.84 -1.43
N GLY A 122 -28.93 -14.65 -0.19
CA GLY A 122 -28.67 -15.55 0.93
C GLY A 122 -27.25 -15.46 1.49
N GLY A 123 -26.54 -14.36 1.25
CA GLY A 123 -25.19 -14.11 1.75
C GLY A 123 -24.90 -12.62 1.91
N LEU A 124 -23.67 -12.30 2.30
CA LEU A 124 -23.16 -10.94 2.35
C LEU A 124 -22.40 -10.57 1.08
N GLN A 125 -22.73 -9.40 0.55
CA GLN A 125 -22.06 -8.85 -0.62
C GLN A 125 -21.67 -7.40 -0.36
N VAL A 126 -20.60 -6.92 -1.02
CA VAL A 126 -20.28 -5.50 -1.02
C VAL A 126 -21.50 -4.72 -1.54
N LYS A 127 -21.84 -3.63 -0.87
CA LYS A 127 -23.00 -2.79 -1.19
C LYS A 127 -23.11 -2.51 -2.67
N SER A 128 -24.33 -2.55 -3.18
CA SER A 128 -24.64 -2.38 -4.61
C SER A 128 -24.11 -1.06 -5.20
N GLY A 129 -24.05 0.02 -4.39
CA GLY A 129 -23.44 1.30 -4.76
C GLY A 129 -21.94 1.23 -5.08
N TRP A 130 -21.26 0.15 -4.71
CA TRP A 130 -19.84 -0.08 -4.98
C TRP A 130 -19.58 -1.31 -5.86
N ARG A 131 -20.60 -1.75 -6.62
CA ARG A 131 -20.55 -2.99 -7.43
C ARG A 131 -19.35 -3.04 -8.38
N GLU A 132 -19.01 -1.92 -9.01
CA GLU A 132 -17.87 -1.82 -9.94
C GLU A 132 -16.51 -2.05 -9.25
N HIS A 133 -16.42 -1.75 -7.95
CA HIS A 133 -15.20 -1.89 -7.14
C HIS A 133 -15.15 -3.22 -6.36
N ALA A 134 -16.23 -3.99 -6.36
CA ALA A 134 -16.36 -5.17 -5.50
C ALA A 134 -15.31 -6.24 -5.81
N ALA A 135 -14.87 -6.38 -7.06
CA ALA A 135 -13.83 -7.33 -7.44
C ALA A 135 -12.47 -6.97 -6.81
N GLU A 136 -12.06 -5.72 -6.93
CA GLU A 136 -10.81 -5.22 -6.32
C GLU A 136 -10.88 -5.28 -4.79
N PHE A 137 -12.01 -4.88 -4.20
CA PHE A 137 -12.20 -4.95 -2.75
C PHE A 137 -12.03 -6.38 -2.23
N ARG A 138 -12.65 -7.37 -2.90
CA ARG A 138 -12.52 -8.79 -2.55
C ARG A 138 -11.10 -9.29 -2.68
N GLU A 139 -10.41 -8.93 -3.77
CA GLU A 139 -9.02 -9.35 -3.99
C GLU A 139 -8.09 -8.76 -2.93
N ARG A 140 -8.20 -7.45 -2.67
CA ARG A 140 -7.40 -6.75 -1.67
C ARG A 140 -7.62 -7.30 -0.26
N SER A 141 -8.87 -7.57 0.12
CA SER A 141 -9.22 -8.18 1.41
C SER A 141 -8.59 -9.57 1.59
N ARG A 142 -8.65 -10.42 0.56
CA ARG A 142 -8.03 -11.76 0.59
C ARG A 142 -6.51 -11.71 0.65
N ARG A 143 -5.87 -10.81 -0.09
CA ARG A 143 -4.42 -10.60 -0.03
C ARG A 143 -3.98 -10.13 1.35
N ALA A 144 -4.71 -9.18 1.94
CA ALA A 144 -4.43 -8.68 3.27
C ALA A 144 -4.52 -9.79 4.33
N TRP A 145 -5.60 -10.58 4.32
CA TRP A 145 -5.73 -11.72 5.21
C TRP A 145 -4.57 -12.71 5.06
N ARG A 146 -4.26 -13.15 3.83
CA ARG A 146 -3.15 -14.07 3.57
C ARG A 146 -1.79 -13.52 4.01
N ALA A 147 -1.58 -12.20 3.91
CA ALA A 147 -0.32 -11.57 4.28
C ALA A 147 -0.07 -11.61 5.79
N ILE A 148 -1.11 -11.62 6.61
CA ILE A 148 -0.98 -11.45 8.05
C ILE A 148 -1.55 -12.58 8.91
N ALA A 149 -2.34 -13.50 8.35
CA ALA A 149 -3.07 -14.53 9.11
C ALA A 149 -2.16 -15.36 10.04
N ASP A 150 -0.96 -15.69 9.59
CA ASP A 150 0.05 -16.47 10.32
C ASP A 150 0.94 -15.62 11.25
N ARG A 151 0.81 -14.29 11.20
CA ARG A 151 1.61 -13.39 12.03
C ARG A 151 1.01 -13.26 13.43
N PRO A 152 1.85 -13.25 14.49
CA PRO A 152 1.40 -12.84 15.80
C PRO A 152 0.90 -11.39 15.77
N LEU A 153 0.08 -11.03 16.76
CA LEU A 153 -0.33 -9.64 16.97
C LEU A 153 0.87 -8.82 17.46
N ASP A 154 1.06 -7.66 16.86
CA ASP A 154 2.03 -6.67 17.28
C ASP A 154 1.52 -5.94 18.54
N ALA A 155 2.43 -5.36 19.33
CA ALA A 155 2.04 -4.43 20.38
C ALA A 155 1.44 -3.14 19.76
N PRO A 156 0.53 -2.42 20.43
CA PRO A 156 -0.08 -1.19 19.89
C PRO A 156 0.92 -0.12 19.44
N GLU A 157 2.09 -0.05 20.09
CA GLU A 157 3.22 0.80 19.70
C GLU A 157 4.40 -0.06 19.28
N ALA A 158 4.22 -0.81 18.18
CA ALA A 158 5.22 -1.73 17.68
C ALA A 158 6.57 -1.02 17.44
N PRO A 159 7.69 -1.62 17.87
CA PRO A 159 9.02 -1.09 17.54
C PRO A 159 9.25 -1.12 16.03
N LEU A 160 10.11 -0.23 15.54
CA LEU A 160 10.34 -0.03 14.10
C LEU A 160 10.63 -1.34 13.36
N GLY A 161 11.39 -2.28 13.94
CA GLY A 161 11.66 -3.58 13.33
C GLY A 161 10.40 -4.42 13.09
N ALA A 162 9.46 -4.44 14.04
CA ALA A 162 8.18 -5.14 13.89
C ALA A 162 7.32 -4.47 12.81
N THR A 163 7.27 -3.13 12.80
CA THR A 163 6.57 -2.35 11.77
C THR A 163 7.15 -2.59 10.38
N LEU A 164 8.48 -2.63 10.24
CA LEU A 164 9.15 -2.96 8.97
C LEU A 164 8.86 -4.39 8.51
N ALA A 165 8.78 -5.35 9.44
CA ALA A 165 8.40 -6.72 9.11
C ALA A 165 6.94 -6.85 8.66
N ALA A 166 6.03 -6.07 9.25
CA ALA A 166 4.63 -5.98 8.80
C ALA A 166 4.55 -5.30 7.42
N ALA A 167 5.26 -4.19 7.23
CA ALA A 167 5.37 -3.50 5.95
C ALA A 167 5.88 -4.43 4.85
N ALA A 168 6.86 -5.28 5.15
CA ALA A 168 7.37 -6.25 4.19
C ALA A 168 6.28 -7.22 3.70
N ARG A 169 5.51 -7.79 4.63
CA ARG A 169 4.42 -8.72 4.30
C ARG A 169 3.32 -8.05 3.47
N LEU A 170 2.95 -6.82 3.82
CA LEU A 170 1.94 -6.05 3.08
C LEU A 170 2.43 -5.67 1.69
N PHE A 171 3.66 -5.16 1.56
CA PHE A 171 4.27 -4.78 0.29
C PHE A 171 4.34 -5.99 -0.66
N ASP A 172 4.82 -7.11 -0.13
CA ASP A 172 4.98 -8.36 -0.87
C ASP A 172 3.63 -8.97 -1.32
N ALA A 173 2.54 -8.58 -0.67
CA ALA A 173 1.17 -8.88 -1.06
C ALA A 173 0.55 -7.83 -2.00
N GLY A 174 1.31 -6.83 -2.44
CA GLY A 174 0.85 -5.74 -3.31
C GLY A 174 -0.02 -4.70 -2.62
N LEU A 175 0.01 -4.62 -1.28
CA LEU A 175 -0.77 -3.70 -0.45
C LEU A 175 0.03 -2.42 -0.20
N TYR A 176 0.43 -1.76 -1.29
CA TYR A 176 1.40 -0.67 -1.24
C TYR A 176 0.88 0.59 -0.56
N TYR A 177 -0.42 0.86 -0.66
CA TYR A 177 -1.04 1.98 0.09
C TYR A 177 -1.02 1.71 1.60
N GLU A 178 -1.31 0.48 2.05
CA GLU A 178 -1.25 0.12 3.47
C GLU A 178 0.18 0.23 4.01
N VAL A 179 1.20 -0.07 3.19
CA VAL A 179 2.61 0.16 3.55
C VAL A 179 2.90 1.64 3.80
N HIS A 180 2.36 2.53 2.96
CA HIS A 180 2.47 3.97 3.17
C HIS A 180 1.87 4.40 4.50
N GLU A 181 0.61 4.04 4.74
CA GLU A 181 -0.12 4.40 5.96
C GLU A 181 0.54 3.81 7.21
N LEU A 182 1.10 2.60 7.12
CA LEU A 182 1.81 1.95 8.23
C LEU A 182 3.14 2.65 8.57
N LEU A 183 3.90 3.07 7.56
CA LEU A 183 5.23 3.65 7.77
C LEU A 183 5.20 5.17 8.03
N GLU A 184 4.13 5.87 7.64
CA GLU A 184 4.00 7.32 7.82
C GLU A 184 4.21 7.77 9.29
N PRO A 185 3.57 7.16 10.31
CA PRO A 185 3.81 7.55 11.70
C PRO A 185 5.26 7.32 12.17
N CYS A 186 5.98 6.37 11.57
CA CYS A 186 7.40 6.15 11.83
C CYS A 186 8.24 7.25 11.17
N TRP A 187 7.94 7.58 9.91
CA TRP A 187 8.60 8.66 9.17
C TRP A 187 8.44 10.01 9.88
N MET A 188 7.23 10.32 10.35
CA MET A 188 6.94 11.58 11.02
C MET A 188 7.77 11.79 12.29
N ARG A 189 8.03 10.71 13.04
CA ARG A 189 8.84 10.73 14.27
C ARG A 189 10.35 10.59 14.03
N ALA A 190 10.74 10.10 12.86
CA ALA A 190 12.14 9.90 12.53
C ALA A 190 12.85 11.22 12.17
N GLU A 191 14.15 11.23 12.40
CA GLU A 191 15.05 12.34 12.09
C GLU A 191 16.22 11.88 11.21
N GLY A 192 16.94 12.84 10.62
CA GLY A 192 18.17 12.57 9.87
C GLY A 192 18.05 11.48 8.80
N GLY A 193 19.04 10.58 8.77
CA GLY A 193 19.13 9.52 7.76
C GLY A 193 17.97 8.54 7.78
N ASP A 194 17.42 8.23 8.96
CA ASP A 194 16.28 7.33 9.12
C ASP A 194 15.00 7.94 8.55
N ARG A 195 14.79 9.24 8.75
CA ARG A 195 13.67 9.97 8.14
C ARG A 195 13.73 9.91 6.62
N GLU A 196 14.91 10.14 6.05
CA GLU A 196 15.10 10.07 4.59
C GLU A 196 14.89 8.66 4.05
N ALA A 197 15.40 7.63 4.75
CA ALA A 197 15.21 6.24 4.38
C ALA A 197 13.72 5.83 4.41
N LEU A 198 13.00 6.17 5.49
CA LEU A 198 11.57 5.91 5.62
C LEU A 198 10.76 6.64 4.55
N GLN A 199 11.10 7.91 4.27
CA GLN A 199 10.47 8.65 3.17
C GLN A 199 10.67 7.94 1.83
N GLY A 200 11.87 7.42 1.58
CA GLY A 200 12.16 6.71 0.35
C GLY A 200 11.40 5.39 0.21
N LEU A 201 11.27 4.60 1.29
CA LEU A 201 10.46 3.38 1.31
C LEU A 201 8.98 3.68 1.05
N ILE A 202 8.45 4.72 1.68
CA ILE A 202 7.08 5.21 1.46
C ILE A 202 6.88 5.62 0.00
N GLN A 203 7.79 6.41 -0.57
CA GLN A 203 7.70 6.85 -1.96
C GLN A 203 7.76 5.68 -2.95
N ILE A 204 8.59 4.66 -2.68
CA ILE A 204 8.61 3.46 -3.52
C ILE A 204 7.28 2.72 -3.46
N ALA A 205 6.71 2.51 -2.27
CA ALA A 205 5.40 1.87 -2.12
C ALA A 205 4.30 2.65 -2.86
N VAL A 206 4.16 3.95 -2.61
CA VAL A 206 3.14 4.77 -3.30
C VAL A 206 3.42 4.84 -4.81
N GLY A 207 4.69 4.80 -5.25
CA GLY A 207 5.05 4.67 -6.65
C GLY A 207 4.48 3.42 -7.33
N PHE A 208 4.58 2.26 -6.68
CA PHE A 208 3.95 1.04 -7.15
C PHE A 208 2.41 1.08 -7.04
N GLN A 209 1.84 1.75 -6.03
CA GLN A 209 0.39 1.98 -5.96
C GLN A 209 -0.11 2.83 -7.16
N HIS A 210 0.63 3.88 -7.53
CA HIS A 210 0.29 4.70 -8.70
C HIS A 210 0.34 3.87 -9.98
N LEU A 211 1.37 3.03 -10.12
CA LEU A 211 1.49 2.13 -11.26
C LEU A 211 0.33 1.13 -11.29
N ALA A 212 -0.02 0.57 -10.13
CA ALA A 212 -1.15 -0.33 -9.95
C ALA A 212 -2.49 0.34 -10.24
N ASN A 213 -2.59 1.68 -10.17
CA ASN A 213 -3.79 2.45 -10.51
C ASN A 213 -3.77 2.96 -11.97
N GLY A 214 -2.82 2.53 -12.79
CA GLY A 214 -2.68 2.99 -14.17
C GLY A 214 -2.03 4.38 -14.31
N ASN A 215 -1.52 4.96 -13.23
CA ASN A 215 -0.87 6.28 -13.22
C ASN A 215 0.66 6.15 -13.37
N ALA A 216 1.12 5.86 -14.58
CA ALA A 216 2.56 5.74 -14.88
C ALA A 216 3.33 7.05 -14.62
N ALA A 217 2.71 8.20 -14.87
CA ALA A 217 3.36 9.50 -14.67
C ALA A 217 3.67 9.79 -13.20
N GLY A 218 2.69 9.55 -12.32
CA GLY A 218 2.87 9.65 -10.87
C GLY A 218 3.86 8.62 -10.34
N ALA A 219 3.78 7.38 -10.83
CA ALA A 219 4.70 6.31 -10.46
C ALA A 219 6.17 6.67 -10.74
N ARG A 220 6.47 7.24 -11.92
CA ARG A 220 7.85 7.58 -12.29
C ARG A 220 8.53 8.52 -11.31
N GLY A 221 7.84 9.59 -10.90
CA GLY A 221 8.40 10.58 -9.98
C GLY A 221 8.68 9.97 -8.61
N LEU A 222 7.68 9.28 -8.05
CA LEU A 222 7.79 8.68 -6.72
C LEU A 222 8.83 7.56 -6.65
N LEU A 223 8.87 6.67 -7.66
CA LEU A 223 9.90 5.62 -7.72
C LEU A 223 11.30 6.22 -7.88
N ALA A 224 11.47 7.28 -8.68
CA ALA A 224 12.77 7.92 -8.87
C ALA A 224 13.29 8.52 -7.56
N ASP A 225 12.46 9.33 -6.90
CA ASP A 225 12.80 10.00 -5.64
C ASP A 225 13.03 8.98 -4.52
N GLY A 226 12.15 7.97 -4.43
CA GLY A 226 12.24 6.94 -3.42
C GLY A 226 13.48 6.05 -3.56
N CYS A 227 13.85 5.67 -4.79
CA CYS A 227 15.09 4.94 -5.06
C CYS A 227 16.32 5.77 -4.69
N ALA A 228 16.33 7.07 -5.02
CA ALA A 228 17.44 7.95 -4.66
C ALA A 228 17.60 8.10 -3.14
N LYS A 229 16.48 8.15 -2.40
CA LYS A 229 16.48 8.25 -0.94
C LYS A 229 16.84 6.95 -0.23
N THR A 230 16.71 5.79 -0.86
CA THR A 230 17.04 4.49 -0.26
C THR A 230 18.40 3.94 -0.68
N ARG A 231 18.95 4.40 -1.80
CA ARG A 231 20.26 3.98 -2.32
C ARG A 231 21.37 4.18 -1.28
N GLY A 232 22.13 3.13 -1.01
CA GLY A 232 23.30 3.10 -0.12
C GLY A 232 22.96 3.27 1.35
N ARG A 233 21.68 3.19 1.75
CA ARG A 233 21.25 3.43 3.12
C ARG A 233 20.98 2.15 3.88
N GLN A 234 21.10 2.28 5.19
CA GLN A 234 20.61 1.29 6.14
C GLN A 234 19.48 1.89 6.96
N LEU A 235 18.54 1.05 7.38
CA LEU A 235 17.49 1.42 8.31
C LEU A 235 17.24 0.24 9.25
N HIS A 236 17.40 0.45 10.55
CA HIS A 236 17.20 -0.60 11.56
C HIS A 236 17.99 -1.89 11.26
N GLY A 237 19.25 -1.75 10.81
CA GLY A 237 20.12 -2.86 10.44
C GLY A 237 19.80 -3.54 9.10
N LEU A 238 18.82 -3.05 8.34
CA LEU A 238 18.51 -3.53 7.00
C LEU A 238 19.30 -2.73 5.95
N ASP A 239 20.01 -3.41 5.06
CA ASP A 239 20.57 -2.79 3.84
C ASP A 239 19.46 -2.57 2.81
N LEU A 240 19.18 -1.31 2.49
CA LEU A 240 18.13 -0.91 1.54
C LEU A 240 18.64 -0.87 0.09
N ASP A 241 19.95 -1.00 -0.11
CA ASP A 241 20.58 -0.76 -1.40
C ASP A 241 20.20 -1.78 -2.50
N PRO A 242 20.06 -3.09 -2.22
CA PRO A 242 19.56 -4.06 -3.19
C PRO A 242 18.12 -3.77 -3.60
N PHE A 243 17.26 -3.42 -2.63
CA PHE A 243 15.88 -3.05 -2.90
C PHE A 243 15.78 -1.80 -3.77
N ALA A 244 16.56 -0.76 -3.47
CA ALA A 244 16.62 0.46 -4.25
C ALA A 244 17.03 0.21 -5.71
N ARG A 245 18.03 -0.65 -5.95
CA ARG A 245 18.45 -1.03 -7.32
C ARG A 245 17.36 -1.77 -8.07
N ALA A 246 16.72 -2.74 -7.43
CA ALA A 246 15.68 -3.53 -8.07
C ALA A 246 14.43 -2.69 -8.38
N ALA A 247 14.02 -1.80 -7.45
CA ALA A 247 12.96 -0.85 -7.69
C ALA A 247 13.31 0.14 -8.82
N ARG A 248 14.58 0.54 -8.93
CA ARG A 248 15.06 1.36 -10.06
C ARG A 248 14.96 0.62 -11.39
N ALA A 249 15.28 -0.67 -11.43
CA ALA A 249 15.09 -1.48 -12.64
C ALA A 249 13.61 -1.54 -13.06
N CYS A 250 12.66 -1.62 -12.13
CA CYS A 250 11.24 -1.51 -12.43
C CYS A 250 10.89 -0.12 -13.01
N LEU A 251 11.43 0.96 -12.43
CA LEU A 251 11.24 2.31 -12.94
C LEU A 251 11.75 2.44 -14.38
N ASP A 252 12.94 1.91 -14.69
CA ASP A 252 13.52 1.99 -16.03
C ASP A 252 12.65 1.25 -17.07
N GLN A 253 11.98 0.15 -16.69
CA GLN A 253 10.97 -0.50 -17.52
C GLN A 253 9.73 0.41 -17.74
N VAL A 254 9.26 1.09 -16.70
CA VAL A 254 8.12 2.02 -16.82
C VAL A 254 8.47 3.22 -17.71
N VAL A 255 9.70 3.73 -17.61
CA VAL A 255 10.18 4.86 -18.43
C VAL A 255 10.31 4.44 -19.89
N SER A 256 10.99 3.32 -20.18
CA SER A 256 11.25 2.85 -21.55
C SER A 256 9.98 2.53 -22.33
N ARG A 257 8.92 2.08 -21.65
CA ARG A 257 7.64 1.70 -22.30
C ARG A 257 6.65 2.86 -22.46
N GLY A 258 6.86 3.99 -21.80
CA GLY A 258 5.99 5.16 -21.92
C GLY A 258 4.51 4.83 -21.66
N ALA A 259 3.64 5.09 -22.63
CA ALA A 259 2.20 4.80 -22.53
C ALA A 259 1.86 3.30 -22.44
N ALA A 260 2.72 2.43 -22.98
CA ALA A 260 2.56 0.97 -22.90
C ALA A 260 3.04 0.38 -21.56
N ALA A 261 3.53 1.21 -20.64
CA ALA A 261 4.04 0.73 -19.35
C ALA A 261 2.97 0.02 -18.52
N ILE A 262 1.73 0.52 -18.49
CA ILE A 262 0.66 -0.04 -17.65
C ILE A 262 0.20 -1.44 -18.07
N PRO A 263 -0.23 -1.68 -19.33
CA PRO A 263 -0.77 -2.98 -19.71
C PRO A 263 0.26 -4.12 -19.65
N ASP A 264 1.54 -3.82 -19.88
CA ASP A 264 2.57 -4.85 -20.03
C ASP A 264 3.50 -4.97 -18.81
N PHE A 265 3.29 -4.19 -17.74
CA PHE A 265 4.19 -4.21 -16.59
C PHE A 265 4.25 -5.60 -15.96
N ASP A 266 5.47 -6.12 -15.81
CA ASP A 266 5.71 -7.40 -15.16
C ASP A 266 5.69 -7.22 -13.64
N TRP A 267 4.55 -7.50 -13.03
CA TRP A 267 4.37 -7.43 -11.57
C TRP A 267 5.23 -8.44 -10.81
N THR A 268 5.76 -9.48 -11.47
CA THR A 268 6.69 -10.44 -10.82
C THR A 268 8.10 -9.86 -10.67
N ALA A 269 8.41 -8.76 -11.38
CA ALA A 269 9.68 -8.07 -11.28
C ALA A 269 9.74 -7.07 -10.10
N VAL A 270 8.61 -6.80 -9.43
CA VAL A 270 8.60 -5.94 -8.23
C VAL A 270 9.46 -6.61 -7.14
N PRO A 271 10.47 -5.93 -6.57
CA PRO A 271 11.33 -6.55 -5.59
C PRO A 271 10.59 -6.85 -4.30
N ARG A 272 11.06 -7.88 -3.58
CA ARG A 272 10.64 -8.11 -2.20
C ARG A 272 11.07 -6.94 -1.32
N PHE A 273 10.22 -6.54 -0.40
CA PHE A 273 10.54 -5.46 0.52
C PHE A 273 11.72 -5.85 1.45
N PRO A 274 12.57 -4.90 1.89
CA PRO A 274 13.67 -5.18 2.80
C PRO A 274 13.18 -5.88 4.07
N ASN A 275 13.77 -7.01 4.40
CA ASN A 275 13.47 -7.74 5.63
C ASN A 275 14.73 -8.46 6.15
N THR A 276 14.72 -8.86 7.42
CA THR A 276 15.85 -9.49 8.10
C THR A 276 16.18 -10.90 7.58
N HIS A 277 15.29 -11.51 6.78
CA HIS A 277 15.47 -12.83 6.18
C HIS A 277 16.02 -12.76 4.75
N THR A 278 16.11 -11.59 4.12
CA THR A 278 16.59 -11.44 2.73
C THR A 278 18.11 -11.67 2.58
N PHE A 279 18.83 -11.99 3.67
CA PHE A 279 20.27 -12.26 3.65
C PHE A 279 20.64 -13.53 4.44
N LYS A 280 19.94 -14.63 4.19
CA LYS A 280 20.54 -15.96 4.37
C LYS A 280 20.55 -16.68 3.03
N GLU A 281 21.75 -16.63 2.43
CA GLU A 281 22.30 -17.44 1.32
C GLU A 281 21.86 -17.08 -0.10
#